data_AF-A0A1M6Q8B8-F1
#
_entry.id   AF-A0A1M6Q8B8-F1
#
_cell.length_a   1.000
_cell.length_b   1.000
_cell.length_c   1.000
_cell.angle_alpha   90.00
_cell.angle_beta   90.00
_cell.angle_gamma   90.00
#
_symmetry.space_group_name_H-M   'P 1'
#
loop_
_entity.id
_entity.type
_entity.pdbx_description
1 polymer ?
#
loop_
_entity_poly.entity_id
_entity_poly.type
_entity_poly.pdbx_seq_one_letter_code
_entity_poly.pdbx_strand_id
1 'polypeptide(L)'
;MKSIWENIKRHAGEVFYTVSGLEFTYQVVGEKLIHTRSKVAISKSAFEKAVVLNPQKPSDLHNDVVGPSYIYAIISDSRIR
;
A
#
# COMPACT_ATOMS: atom_id res chain seq x y z
N MET A 1 18.64 4.34 7.31
CA MET A 1 17.49 4.56 6.40
C MET A 1 16.64 3.30 6.41
N LYS A 2 15.43 3.34 6.99
CA LYS A 2 14.50 2.18 6.92
C LYS A 2 13.74 2.30 5.61
N SER A 3 13.68 1.21 4.83
CA SER A 3 12.87 1.16 3.61
C SER A 3 11.39 1.26 3.97
N ILE A 4 10.58 1.94 3.15
CA ILE A 4 9.11 2.00 3.28
C ILE A 4 8.52 0.60 3.46
N TRP A 5 9.10 -0.41 2.81
CA TRP A 5 8.69 -1.81 2.97
C TRP A 5 8.83 -2.34 4.41
N GLU A 6 9.87 -1.93 5.14
CA GLU A 6 10.04 -2.33 6.55
C GLU A 6 8.98 -1.69 7.44
N ASN A 7 8.57 -0.45 7.15
CA ASN A 7 7.47 0.19 7.87
C ASN A 7 6.14 -0.50 7.53
N ILE A 8 5.88 -0.83 6.26
CA ILE A 8 4.70 -1.59 5.85
C ILE A 8 4.61 -2.92 6.60
N LYS A 9 5.72 -3.66 6.73
CA LYS A 9 5.75 -4.89 7.53
C LYS A 9 5.47 -4.65 9.00
N ARG A 10 6.04 -3.59 9.59
CA ARG A 10 5.86 -3.27 11.02
C ARG A 10 4.39 -2.96 11.35
N HIS A 11 3.70 -2.27 10.46
CA HIS A 11 2.31 -1.83 10.63
C HIS A 11 1.29 -2.81 10.01
N ALA A 12 1.73 -4.02 9.64
CA ALA A 12 0.84 -5.06 9.14
C ALA A 12 -0.16 -5.48 10.24
N GLY A 13 -1.43 -5.64 9.86
CA GLY A 13 -2.53 -5.93 10.77
C GLY A 13 -3.25 -4.69 11.33
N GLU A 14 -2.68 -3.50 11.19
CA GLU A 14 -3.36 -2.26 11.56
C GLU A 14 -4.42 -1.83 10.56
N VAL A 15 -5.31 -0.95 11.02
CA VAL A 15 -6.36 -0.36 10.21
C VAL A 15 -5.82 0.81 9.40
N PHE A 16 -6.18 0.83 8.11
CA PHE A 16 -5.89 1.88 7.15
C PHE A 16 -7.19 2.29 6.46
N TYR A 17 -7.20 3.50 5.91
CA TYR A 17 -8.35 4.06 5.20
C TYR A 17 -7.93 4.48 3.80
N THR A 18 -8.71 4.11 2.79
CA THR A 18 -8.54 4.66 1.45
C THR A 18 -8.89 6.15 1.45
N VAL A 19 -8.51 6.88 0.40
CA VAL A 19 -8.92 8.28 0.20
C VAL A 19 -10.45 8.45 0.21
N SER A 20 -11.18 7.42 -0.21
CA SER A 20 -12.65 7.36 -0.16
C SER A 20 -13.23 6.99 1.21
N GLY A 21 -12.40 6.84 2.25
CA GLY A 21 -12.81 6.50 3.61
C GLY A 21 -13.12 5.02 3.84
N LEU A 22 -12.72 4.12 2.94
CA LEU A 22 -12.97 2.69 3.12
C LEU A 22 -11.91 2.10 4.05
N GLU A 23 -12.39 1.55 5.16
CA GLU A 23 -11.56 0.82 6.11
C GLU A 23 -11.05 -0.50 5.52
N PHE A 24 -9.77 -0.77 5.72
CA PHE A 24 -9.15 -2.05 5.42
C PHE A 24 -7.96 -2.33 6.34
N THR A 25 -7.63 -3.61 6.47
CA THR A 25 -6.39 -4.09 7.08
C THR A 25 -5.64 -4.94 6.07
N TYR A 26 -4.38 -5.23 6.34
CA TYR A 26 -3.58 -6.09 5.48
C TYR A 26 -2.61 -6.97 6.24
N GLN A 27 -2.12 -7.99 5.56
CA GLN A 27 -1.10 -8.91 6.03
C GLN A 27 0.02 -8.97 5.00
N VAL A 28 1.25 -9.17 5.45
CA VAL A 28 2.41 -9.37 4.57
C VAL A 28 2.76 -10.85 4.56
N VAL A 29 2.75 -11.45 3.38
CA VAL A 29 3.11 -12.85 3.13
C VAL A 29 4.28 -12.88 2.15
N GLY A 30 5.48 -13.13 2.67
CA GLY A 30 6.73 -13.03 1.91
C GLY A 30 6.97 -11.59 1.42
N GLU A 31 7.03 -11.40 0.10
CA GLU A 31 7.17 -10.09 -0.56
C GLU A 31 5.84 -9.58 -1.15
N LYS A 32 4.71 -10.05 -0.62
CA LYS A 32 3.38 -9.65 -1.07
C LYS A 32 2.54 -9.16 0.09
N LEU A 33 1.69 -8.19 -0.18
CA LEU A 33 0.70 -7.66 0.75
C LEU A 33 -0.69 -8.13 0.28
N ILE A 34 -1.46 -8.68 1.21
CA ILE A 34 -2.83 -9.14 0.97
C ILE A 34 -3.73 -8.33 1.90
N HIS A 35 -4.67 -7.58 1.34
CA HIS A 35 -5.59 -6.74 2.12
C HIS A 35 -6.95 -7.43 2.30
N THR A 36 -7.72 -7.05 3.31
CA THR A 36 -9.00 -7.73 3.64
C THR A 36 -10.13 -7.47 2.65
N ARG A 37 -10.08 -6.36 1.91
CA ARG A 37 -11.13 -5.97 0.97
C ARG A 37 -11.11 -6.78 -0.34
N SER A 38 -10.00 -7.43 -0.70
CA SER A 38 -9.89 -8.26 -1.91
C SER A 38 -8.85 -9.36 -1.76
N LYS A 39 -9.00 -10.47 -2.48
CA LYS A 39 -8.02 -11.58 -2.51
C LYS A 39 -6.79 -11.26 -3.38
N VAL A 40 -6.65 -10.03 -3.83
CA VAL A 40 -5.54 -9.59 -4.67
C VAL A 40 -4.29 -9.42 -3.80
N ALA A 41 -3.21 -10.07 -4.23
CA ALA A 41 -1.89 -9.88 -3.65
C ALA A 41 -1.14 -8.77 -4.39
N ILE A 42 -0.65 -7.78 -3.64
CA ILE A 42 0.13 -6.66 -4.15
C ILE A 42 1.61 -6.93 -3.88
N SER A 43 2.45 -6.94 -4.90
CA SER A 43 3.89 -7.22 -4.73
C SER A 43 4.63 -6.03 -4.12
N LYS A 44 5.72 -6.31 -3.40
CA LYS A 44 6.67 -5.30 -2.91
C LYS A 44 7.12 -4.34 -4.00
N SER A 45 7.41 -4.84 -5.19
CA SER A 45 7.84 -4.01 -6.33
C SER A 45 6.78 -3.00 -6.77
N ALA A 46 5.48 -3.29 -6.58
CA ALA A 46 4.42 -2.32 -6.84
C ALA A 46 4.48 -1.15 -5.85
N PHE A 47 4.80 -1.41 -4.58
CA PHE A 47 5.02 -0.35 -3.59
C PHE A 47 6.28 0.44 -3.89
N GLU A 48 7.38 -0.23 -4.24
CA GLU A 48 8.63 0.44 -4.61
C GLU A 48 8.43 1.36 -5.83
N LYS A 49 7.72 0.87 -6.86
CA LYS A 49 7.36 1.69 -8.02
C LYS A 49 6.48 2.87 -7.64
N ALA A 50 5.46 2.66 -6.80
CA ALA A 50 4.58 3.74 -6.36
C ALA A 50 5.33 4.81 -5.54
N VAL A 51 6.28 4.42 -4.70
CA VAL A 51 7.14 5.37 -3.97
C VAL A 51 7.98 6.23 -4.93
N VAL A 52 8.57 5.62 -5.96
CA VAL A 52 9.34 6.33 -6.98
C VAL A 52 8.47 7.28 -7.80
N LEU A 53 7.24 6.86 -8.14
CA LEU A 53 6.28 7.70 -8.87
C LEU A 53 5.76 8.89 -8.05
N ASN A 54 5.85 8.82 -6.72
CA ASN A 54 5.37 9.85 -5.78
C ASN A 54 3.96 10.40 -6.14
N PRO A 55 2.95 9.51 -6.24
CA PRO A 55 1.61 9.87 -6.71
C PRO A 55 0.98 10.90 -5.79
N GLN A 56 0.22 11.83 -6.36
CA GLN A 56 -0.58 12.79 -5.60
C GLN A 56 -1.99 12.28 -5.36
N LYS A 57 -2.46 11.33 -6.20
CA LYS A 57 -3.78 10.71 -6.08
C LYS A 57 -3.73 9.23 -6.53
N PRO A 58 -4.68 8.39 -6.07
CA PRO A 58 -4.76 7.00 -6.48
C PRO A 58 -4.79 6.78 -8.00
N SER A 59 -5.42 7.67 -8.76
CA SER A 59 -5.52 7.53 -10.22
C SER A 59 -4.16 7.61 -10.94
N ASP A 60 -3.14 8.19 -10.31
CA ASP A 60 -1.80 8.26 -10.89
C ASP A 60 -1.14 6.87 -10.98
N LEU A 61 -1.69 5.88 -10.25
CA LEU A 61 -1.21 4.51 -10.18
C LEU A 61 -2.05 3.52 -11.02
N HIS A 62 -3.14 3.97 -11.67
CA HIS A 62 -4.16 3.07 -12.25
C HIS A 62 -3.64 2.13 -13.35
N ASN A 63 -2.66 2.57 -14.14
CA ASN A 63 -2.08 1.78 -15.23
C ASN A 63 -0.83 0.99 -14.81
N ASP A 64 -0.30 1.24 -13.61
CA ASP A 64 1.01 0.79 -13.21
C ASP A 64 1.00 -0.31 -12.15
N VAL A 65 -0.07 -0.39 -11.36
CA VAL A 65 -0.17 -1.30 -10.20
C VAL A 65 -1.61 -1.77 -9.98
N VAL A 66 -1.74 -2.97 -9.40
CA VAL A 66 -3.04 -3.52 -9.01
C VAL A 66 -3.43 -2.98 -7.63
N GLY A 67 -4.66 -2.50 -7.49
CA GLY A 67 -5.15 -1.92 -6.23
C GLY A 67 -4.54 -0.55 -5.90
N PRO A 68 -4.56 0.43 -6.84
CA PRO A 68 -3.89 1.72 -6.67
C PRO A 68 -4.38 2.50 -5.46
N SER A 69 -5.68 2.43 -5.13
CA SER A 69 -6.27 3.07 -3.95
C SER A 69 -5.69 2.56 -2.64
N TYR A 70 -5.37 1.26 -2.56
CA TYR A 70 -4.80 0.65 -1.35
C TYR A 70 -3.31 0.96 -1.24
N ILE A 71 -2.58 0.88 -2.35
CA ILE A 71 -1.16 1.25 -2.39
C ILE A 71 -0.99 2.70 -1.97
N TYR A 72 -1.74 3.60 -2.60
CA TYR A 72 -1.71 5.03 -2.29
C TYR A 72 -2.02 5.27 -0.81
N ALA A 73 -3.08 4.65 -0.27
CA ALA A 73 -3.44 4.81 1.13
C ALA A 73 -2.31 4.41 2.08
N ILE A 74 -1.62 3.31 1.80
CA ILE A 74 -0.52 2.81 2.64
C ILE A 74 0.70 3.74 2.55
N ILE A 75 1.19 4.05 1.35
CA ILE A 75 2.43 4.83 1.18
C ILE A 75 2.28 6.32 1.58
N SER A 76 1.03 6.80 1.63
CA SER A 76 0.71 8.17 2.00
C SER A 76 0.45 8.32 3.51
N ASP A 77 0.31 7.21 4.23
CA ASP A 77 0.04 7.22 5.66
C ASP A 77 1.28 7.69 6.45
N SER A 78 1.04 8.56 7.43
CA SER A 78 2.09 9.12 8.30
C SER A 78 2.89 8.06 9.08
N ARG A 79 2.31 6.87 9.32
CA ARG A 79 2.99 5.74 9.97
C ARG A 79 4.05 5.08 9.08
N ILE A 80 3.93 5.28 7.76
CA ILE A 80 4.77 4.61 6.76
C ILE A 80 5.90 5.51 6.24
N ARG A 81 5.66 6.83 6.18
CA ARG A 81 6.62 7.84 5.75
C ARG A 81 7.83 8.02 6.68
#